data_AF-A0A7S2U9P2-F1
#
_entry.id   AF-A0A7S2U9P2-F1
#
_cell.length_a   1.000
_cell.length_b   1.000
_cell.length_c   1.000
_cell.angle_alpha   90.00
_cell.angle_beta   90.00
_cell.angle_gamma   90.00
#
_symmetry.space_group_name_H-M   'P 1'
#
loop_
_entity.id
_entity.type
_entity.pdbx_description
1 polymer ?
#
loop_
_entity_poly.entity_id
_entity_poly.type
_entity_poly.pdbx_seq_one_letter_code
_entity_poly.pdbx_strand_id
1 'polypeptide(L)'
;MVQRNSNESKMKPKAHKSEYISKEKRQAYCSLSFLSLALCCSRSDAFSTKSVTCLPLLPTARYVPIPSSRLMVYPYENGNEDSENDIIEPITQASSFDFNESYKEWKKKYLPPLPEDQLVLSGDVASLFLYSFLDHYMNDLYVSMKNTPDVASQTFASALDPSLLGDMAPVSQLPVWYDPVHSAFGPLLTTALPVEHIVYAPAIASAGLSAVVMTSCWLISGYFNEAFSFRNTLGCTTIHALFVTLRTWILATFMLVVVAVGSDTAMGILDSVGSPSIGGLTQADADYIFDSFSVLVVWRFIFNSMLGYGK
;
A
#
# COMPACT_ATOMS: atom_id res chain seq x y z
N MET A 1 -64.41 0.83 45.68
CA MET A 1 -63.18 1.60 46.01
C MET A 1 -61.99 0.70 45.75
N VAL A 2 -61.27 0.91 44.63
CA VAL A 2 -60.06 0.16 44.28
C VAL A 2 -58.99 1.21 43.99
N GLN A 3 -58.02 1.34 44.89
CA GLN A 3 -56.88 2.25 44.73
C GLN A 3 -55.84 1.61 43.80
N ARG A 4 -55.59 2.25 42.65
CA ARG A 4 -54.46 1.96 41.76
C ARG A 4 -53.28 2.84 42.19
N ASN A 5 -52.21 2.21 42.68
CA ASN A 5 -50.91 2.85 42.89
C ASN A 5 -50.14 2.89 41.56
N SER A 6 -49.99 4.09 41.00
CA SER A 6 -49.09 4.38 39.87
C SER A 6 -47.72 4.80 40.39
N ASN A 7 -46.74 3.90 40.33
CA ASN A 7 -45.33 4.23 40.55
C ASN A 7 -44.69 4.60 39.21
N GLU A 8 -44.65 5.89 38.89
CA GLU A 8 -43.84 6.45 37.81
C GLU A 8 -42.37 6.55 38.26
N SER A 9 -41.53 5.62 37.81
CA SER A 9 -40.07 5.74 37.94
C SER A 9 -39.54 6.71 36.86
N LYS A 10 -39.29 7.96 37.27
CA LYS A 10 -38.57 8.97 36.45
C LYS A 10 -37.14 8.50 36.19
N MET A 11 -36.90 7.94 35.01
CA MET A 11 -35.57 7.66 34.48
C MET A 11 -34.95 8.98 33.98
N LYS A 12 -33.94 9.50 34.69
CA LYS A 12 -33.16 10.66 34.26
C LYS A 12 -32.22 10.27 33.13
N PRO A 13 -32.23 10.96 31.97
CA PRO A 13 -31.25 10.73 30.92
C PRO A 13 -29.87 11.24 31.38
N LYS A 14 -28.89 10.33 31.44
CA LYS A 14 -27.47 10.69 31.60
C LYS A 14 -26.99 11.31 30.29
N ALA A 15 -26.68 12.61 30.33
CA ALA A 15 -26.04 13.32 29.23
C ALA A 15 -24.60 12.80 29.04
N HIS A 16 -24.38 11.97 28.02
CA HIS A 16 -23.05 11.63 27.52
C HIS A 16 -22.53 12.80 26.68
N LYS A 17 -21.81 13.73 27.33
CA LYS A 17 -21.25 14.92 26.70
C LYS A 17 -19.84 14.62 26.17
N SER A 18 -19.71 14.55 24.85
CA SER A 18 -18.62 15.16 24.06
C SER A 18 -17.17 14.98 24.56
N GLU A 19 -16.64 13.74 24.52
CA GLU A 19 -15.19 13.49 24.68
C GLU A 19 -14.52 12.96 23.39
N TYR A 20 -15.24 13.00 22.25
CA TYR A 20 -14.74 12.44 20.99
C TYR A 20 -13.96 13.43 20.11
N ILE A 21 -14.13 14.75 20.28
CA ILE A 21 -13.56 15.75 19.36
C ILE A 21 -12.09 16.10 19.67
N SER A 22 -11.57 15.74 20.86
CA SER A 22 -10.18 16.12 21.24
C SER A 22 -9.11 15.13 20.77
N LYS A 23 -9.47 13.89 20.43
CA LYS A 23 -8.51 12.85 19.99
C LYS A 23 -8.09 13.02 18.52
N GLU A 24 -8.98 13.55 17.67
CA GLU A 24 -8.72 13.69 16.24
C GLU A 24 -7.62 14.72 15.92
N LYS A 25 -7.49 15.78 16.74
CA LYS A 25 -6.46 16.82 16.52
C LYS A 25 -5.04 16.40 16.91
N ARG A 26 -4.84 15.35 17.72
CA ARG A 26 -3.50 14.90 18.12
C ARG A 26 -2.87 13.93 17.13
N GLN A 27 -3.66 13.26 16.30
CA GLN A 27 -3.16 12.24 15.36
C GLN A 27 -2.49 12.86 14.12
N ALA A 28 -2.81 14.12 13.78
CA ALA A 28 -2.22 14.85 12.66
C ALA A 28 -0.75 15.29 12.89
N TYR A 29 -0.27 15.36 14.14
CA TYR A 29 1.08 15.83 14.44
C TYR A 29 2.13 14.71 14.53
N CYS A 30 1.72 13.45 14.68
CA CYS A 30 2.66 12.31 14.77
C CYS A 30 3.11 11.76 13.40
N SER A 31 2.33 11.96 12.33
CA SER A 31 2.66 11.45 11.00
C SER A 31 3.89 12.13 10.37
N LEU A 32 4.22 13.36 10.78
CA LEU A 32 5.39 14.10 10.30
C LEU A 32 6.73 13.59 10.88
N SER A 33 6.73 12.87 12.00
CA SER A 33 7.97 12.40 12.64
C SER A 33 8.50 11.08 12.06
N PHE A 34 7.64 10.27 11.43
CA PHE A 34 8.06 9.01 10.79
C PHE A 34 8.80 9.22 9.45
N LEU A 35 8.68 10.39 8.83
CA LEU A 35 9.34 10.72 7.56
C LEU A 35 10.88 10.80 7.69
N SER A 36 11.40 11.00 8.90
CA SER A 36 12.84 11.19 9.15
C SER A 36 13.61 9.87 9.30
N LEU A 37 12.94 8.75 9.60
CA LEU A 37 13.61 7.45 9.77
C LEU A 37 13.77 6.66 8.46
N ALA A 38 12.94 6.92 7.44
CA ALA A 38 13.01 6.18 6.16
C ALA A 38 14.19 6.60 5.27
N LEU A 39 14.86 7.71 5.56
CA LEU A 39 16.00 8.25 4.78
C LEU A 39 17.38 7.80 5.28
N CYS A 40 17.47 6.89 6.26
CA CYS A 40 18.75 6.52 6.89
C CYS A 40 19.34 5.14 6.53
N CYS A 41 18.72 4.32 5.69
CA CYS A 41 19.33 3.04 5.29
C CYS A 41 20.03 3.15 3.94
N SER A 42 21.29 3.59 3.99
CA SER A 42 22.26 3.41 2.93
C SER A 42 23.12 2.16 3.20
N ARG A 43 23.38 1.43 2.12
CA ARG A 43 24.63 0.69 1.84
C ARG A 43 24.76 -0.75 2.38
N SER A 44 24.62 -1.71 1.48
CA SER A 44 25.51 -2.89 1.42
C SER A 44 25.70 -3.32 -0.03
N ASP A 45 26.96 -3.39 -0.44
CA ASP A 45 27.43 -3.71 -1.79
C ASP A 45 27.19 -5.18 -2.20
N ALA A 46 27.24 -5.38 -3.53
CA ALA A 46 27.57 -6.60 -4.27
C ALA A 46 26.50 -7.72 -4.40
N PHE A 47 26.02 -8.02 -5.63
CA PHE A 47 26.71 -8.91 -6.58
C PHE A 47 25.77 -9.48 -7.69
N SER A 48 26.32 -9.53 -8.92
CA SER A 48 26.11 -10.48 -10.04
C SER A 48 24.72 -10.65 -10.69
N THR A 49 24.59 -10.01 -11.86
CA THR A 49 23.60 -10.28 -12.90
C THR A 49 23.90 -11.59 -13.66
N LYS A 50 23.01 -12.59 -13.52
CA LYS A 50 22.76 -13.59 -14.56
C LYS A 50 21.25 -13.71 -14.77
N SER A 51 20.83 -13.25 -15.95
CA SER A 51 19.48 -13.44 -16.47
C SER A 51 19.25 -14.93 -16.72
N VAL A 52 18.39 -15.54 -15.90
CA VAL A 52 17.78 -16.84 -16.16
C VAL A 52 16.28 -16.64 -16.03
N THR A 53 15.57 -16.82 -17.14
CA THR A 53 14.13 -16.92 -17.21
C THR A 53 13.67 -18.13 -16.41
N CYS A 54 13.30 -17.92 -15.15
CA CYS A 54 12.62 -18.91 -14.33
C CYS A 54 11.12 -18.59 -14.29
N LEU A 55 10.31 -19.50 -14.83
CA LEU A 55 8.87 -19.59 -14.56
C LEU A 55 8.64 -19.58 -13.03
N PRO A 56 7.70 -18.76 -12.50
CA PRO A 56 7.39 -18.81 -11.08
C PRO A 56 6.56 -20.07 -10.79
N LEU A 57 7.24 -21.09 -10.26
CA LEU A 57 6.59 -22.14 -9.48
C LEU A 57 6.00 -21.48 -8.22
N LEU A 58 4.68 -21.59 -8.05
CA LEU A 58 4.00 -21.17 -6.82
C LEU A 58 4.70 -21.78 -5.59
N PRO A 59 5.01 -20.98 -4.55
CA PRO A 59 5.51 -21.54 -3.30
C PRO A 59 4.35 -22.27 -2.61
N THR A 60 4.43 -23.60 -2.56
CA THR A 60 3.68 -24.38 -1.59
C THR A 60 4.20 -24.00 -0.21
N ALA A 61 3.37 -23.31 0.57
CA ALA A 61 3.65 -22.94 1.95
C ALA A 61 3.86 -24.21 2.79
N ARG A 62 5.12 -24.66 2.92
CA ARG A 62 5.50 -25.59 3.96
C ARG A 62 5.61 -24.80 5.26
N TYR A 63 4.71 -25.13 6.17
CA TYR A 63 4.73 -24.68 7.56
C TYR A 63 6.07 -25.08 8.20
N VAL A 64 6.93 -24.12 8.48
CA VAL A 64 8.14 -24.30 9.29
C VAL A 64 7.76 -23.96 10.73
N PRO A 65 7.69 -24.92 11.65
CA PRO A 65 7.44 -24.59 13.06
C PRO A 65 8.61 -23.77 13.59
N ILE A 66 8.28 -22.60 14.16
CA ILE A 66 9.22 -21.75 14.88
C ILE A 66 9.76 -22.56 16.08
N PRO A 67 11.08 -22.73 16.23
CA PRO A 67 11.62 -23.40 17.42
C PRO A 67 11.28 -22.56 18.65
N SER A 68 10.51 -23.16 19.56
CA SER A 68 10.22 -22.61 20.88
C SER A 68 11.53 -22.36 21.61
N SER A 69 11.74 -21.11 22.05
CA SER A 69 12.86 -20.70 22.89
C SER A 69 12.79 -21.48 24.22
N ARG A 70 13.46 -22.64 24.27
CA ARG A 70 13.71 -23.37 25.51
C ARG A 70 14.49 -22.44 26.44
N LEU A 71 13.83 -21.98 27.50
CA LEU A 71 14.47 -21.35 28.65
C LEU A 71 15.61 -22.27 29.12
N MET A 72 16.86 -21.82 29.00
CA MET A 72 17.98 -22.45 29.70
C MET A 72 17.84 -22.13 31.18
N VAL A 73 17.39 -23.12 31.95
CA VAL A 73 17.45 -23.11 33.40
C VAL A 73 18.89 -23.42 33.77
N TYR A 74 19.63 -22.42 34.28
CA TYR A 74 20.91 -22.66 34.92
C TYR A 74 20.67 -23.34 36.27
N PRO A 75 21.36 -24.45 36.59
CA PRO A 75 21.29 -25.04 37.91
C PRO A 75 21.97 -24.11 38.91
N TYR A 76 21.23 -23.73 39.94
CA TYR A 76 21.72 -22.99 41.10
C TYR A 76 22.46 -24.00 42.01
N GLU A 77 23.78 -23.90 42.12
CA GLU A 77 24.57 -24.67 43.07
C GLU A 77 24.29 -24.18 44.49
N ASN A 78 23.77 -25.08 45.31
CA ASN A 78 23.54 -24.89 46.73
C ASN A 78 24.88 -25.03 47.47
N GLY A 79 25.56 -23.92 47.70
CA GLY A 79 26.73 -23.82 48.57
C GLY A 79 26.31 -23.34 49.95
N ASN A 80 26.23 -24.29 50.89
CA ASN A 80 25.92 -24.07 52.29
C ASN A 80 27.24 -23.84 53.04
N GLU A 81 27.55 -22.59 53.42
CA GLU A 81 28.56 -22.33 54.46
C GLU A 81 28.06 -21.25 55.41
N ASP A 82 27.96 -21.66 56.66
CA ASP A 82 27.60 -20.85 57.82
C ASP A 82 28.69 -19.80 58.06
N SER A 83 28.36 -18.51 57.87
CA SER A 83 29.10 -17.42 58.50
C SER A 83 28.17 -16.28 58.91
N GLU A 84 27.83 -16.26 60.20
CA GLU A 84 27.49 -15.04 60.92
C GLU A 84 28.63 -14.04 60.75
N ASN A 85 28.39 -12.92 60.06
CA ASN A 85 28.69 -11.56 60.53
C ASN A 85 28.47 -10.50 59.44
N ASP A 86 28.05 -9.35 59.93
CA ASP A 86 28.06 -8.02 59.34
C ASP A 86 26.94 -7.63 58.36
N ILE A 87 26.03 -6.86 58.97
CA ILE A 87 25.07 -5.93 58.42
C ILE A 87 25.78 -5.00 57.43
N ILE A 88 25.80 -5.39 56.18
CA ILE A 88 25.97 -4.49 55.04
C ILE A 88 24.65 -4.57 54.29
N GLU A 89 23.80 -3.56 54.46
CA GLU A 89 22.65 -3.38 53.57
C GLU A 89 23.22 -3.23 52.15
N PRO A 90 22.95 -4.18 51.23
CA PRO A 90 23.47 -4.06 49.88
C PRO A 90 22.72 -2.91 49.19
N ILE A 91 23.36 -1.74 49.15
CA ILE A 91 23.02 -0.62 48.27
C ILE A 91 23.37 -1.05 46.84
N THR A 92 22.60 -1.99 46.30
CA THR A 92 22.60 -2.37 44.89
C THR A 92 21.24 -2.95 44.52
N GLN A 93 20.16 -2.25 44.88
CA GLN A 93 18.97 -2.25 44.02
C GLN A 93 19.22 -1.27 42.87
N ALA A 94 20.15 -1.62 41.98
CA ALA A 94 20.05 -1.13 40.62
C ALA A 94 18.79 -1.80 40.06
N SER A 95 17.67 -1.08 40.08
CA SER A 95 16.45 -1.54 39.43
C SER A 95 16.82 -1.88 37.99
N SER A 96 16.88 -3.17 37.69
CA SER A 96 17.13 -3.62 36.33
C SER A 96 16.00 -3.06 35.50
N PHE A 97 16.30 -2.02 34.73
CA PHE A 97 15.34 -1.41 33.82
C PHE A 97 14.88 -2.49 32.85
N ASP A 98 13.68 -3.03 33.08
CA ASP A 98 13.14 -4.06 32.22
C ASP A 98 12.68 -3.39 30.91
N PHE A 99 13.61 -3.33 29.96
CA PHE A 99 13.38 -2.81 28.62
C PHE A 99 12.15 -3.45 27.97
N ASN A 100 11.78 -4.69 28.35
CA ASN A 100 10.60 -5.37 27.80
C ASN A 100 9.28 -4.77 28.31
N GLU A 101 9.19 -4.36 29.57
CA GLU A 101 7.99 -3.70 30.09
C GLU A 101 7.82 -2.32 29.48
N SER A 102 8.89 -1.52 29.43
CA SER A 102 8.86 -0.20 28.79
C SER A 102 8.49 -0.29 27.30
N TYR A 103 9.04 -1.28 26.57
CA TYR A 103 8.68 -1.52 25.18
C TYR A 103 7.22 -1.95 25.01
N LYS A 104 6.68 -2.82 25.88
CA LYS A 104 5.27 -3.24 25.84
C LYS A 104 4.32 -2.05 26.08
N GLU A 105 4.63 -1.21 27.06
CA GLU A 105 3.84 -0.01 27.35
C GLU A 105 3.89 1.00 26.20
N TRP A 106 5.08 1.26 25.66
CA TRP A 106 5.26 2.12 24.50
C TRP A 106 4.48 1.58 23.29
N LYS A 107 4.64 0.29 22.99
CA LYS A 107 3.94 -0.38 21.89
C LYS A 107 2.42 -0.24 22.04
N LYS A 108 1.88 -0.50 23.23
CA LYS A 108 0.44 -0.39 23.53
C LYS A 108 -0.07 1.06 23.41
N LYS A 109 0.79 2.05 23.67
CA LYS A 109 0.42 3.47 23.65
C LYS A 109 0.47 4.09 22.26
N TYR A 110 1.40 3.68 21.41
CA TYR A 110 1.68 4.35 20.14
C TYR A 110 1.31 3.54 18.89
N LEU A 111 1.25 2.22 18.97
CA LEU A 111 0.91 1.40 17.80
C LEU A 111 -0.59 1.10 17.73
N PRO A 112 -1.18 1.11 16.52
CA PRO A 112 -2.54 0.63 16.30
C PRO A 112 -2.68 -0.85 16.70
N PRO A 113 -3.90 -1.30 17.02
CA PRO A 113 -4.18 -2.72 17.24
C PRO A 113 -3.86 -3.54 15.99
N LEU A 114 -3.62 -4.84 16.18
CA LEU A 114 -3.41 -5.77 15.07
C LEU A 114 -4.66 -5.88 14.20
N PRO A 115 -4.52 -6.15 12.89
CA PRO A 115 -5.66 -6.32 12.00
C PRO A 115 -6.53 -7.49 12.46
N GLU A 116 -7.82 -7.24 12.63
CA GLU A 116 -8.80 -8.25 13.10
C GLU A 116 -9.50 -8.92 11.91
N ASP A 117 -9.79 -8.15 10.87
CA ASP A 117 -10.52 -8.60 9.69
C ASP A 117 -9.56 -9.14 8.61
N GLN A 118 -9.20 -10.41 8.76
CA GLN A 118 -8.29 -11.10 7.84
C GLN A 118 -8.87 -11.26 6.44
N LEU A 119 -10.20 -11.36 6.33
CA LEU A 119 -10.83 -11.65 5.05
C LEU A 119 -10.85 -10.39 4.17
N VAL A 120 -11.18 -9.24 4.75
CA VAL A 120 -11.00 -7.94 4.10
C VAL A 120 -9.55 -7.70 3.70
N LEU A 121 -8.61 -7.92 4.63
CA LEU A 121 -7.18 -7.76 4.37
C LEU A 121 -6.73 -8.60 3.17
N SER A 122 -7.11 -9.88 3.15
CA SER A 122 -6.75 -10.80 2.06
C SER A 122 -7.37 -10.40 0.72
N GLY A 123 -8.61 -9.90 0.74
CA GLY A 123 -9.31 -9.43 -0.46
C GLY A 123 -8.72 -8.15 -1.04
N ASP A 124 -8.30 -7.21 -0.19
CA ASP A 124 -7.56 -6.03 -0.63
C ASP A 124 -6.24 -6.42 -1.30
N VAL A 125 -5.47 -7.32 -0.68
CA VAL A 125 -4.21 -7.81 -1.25
C VAL A 125 -4.45 -8.51 -2.59
N ALA A 126 -5.44 -9.40 -2.66
CA ALA A 126 -5.76 -10.14 -3.88
C ALA A 126 -6.24 -9.22 -5.01
N SER A 127 -7.08 -8.23 -4.69
CA SER A 127 -7.60 -7.26 -5.67
C SER A 127 -6.51 -6.34 -6.21
N LEU A 128 -5.63 -5.81 -5.34
CA LEU A 128 -4.48 -5.01 -5.77
C LEU A 128 -3.50 -5.82 -6.62
N PHE A 129 -3.23 -7.07 -6.23
CA PHE A 129 -2.37 -7.96 -7.02
C PHE A 129 -2.98 -8.23 -8.40
N LEU A 130 -4.25 -8.63 -8.46
CA LEU A 130 -4.95 -8.87 -9.72
C LEU A 130 -4.96 -7.62 -10.60
N TYR A 131 -5.26 -6.46 -10.03
CA TYR A 131 -5.25 -5.18 -10.75
C TYR A 131 -3.87 -4.87 -11.34
N SER A 132 -2.81 -5.00 -10.54
CA SER A 132 -1.44 -4.72 -10.99
C SER A 132 -1.01 -5.60 -12.17
N PHE A 133 -1.38 -6.88 -12.14
CA PHE A 133 -1.13 -7.80 -13.24
C PHE A 133 -1.98 -7.49 -14.48
N LEU A 134 -3.25 -7.18 -14.30
CA LEU A 134 -4.15 -6.86 -15.42
C LEU A 134 -3.73 -5.56 -16.10
N ASP A 135 -3.39 -4.52 -15.35
CA ASP A 135 -2.94 -3.23 -15.87
C ASP A 135 -1.73 -3.40 -16.79
N HIS A 136 -0.66 -4.02 -16.29
CA HIS A 136 0.55 -4.24 -17.06
C HIS A 136 0.34 -5.23 -18.21
N TYR A 137 -0.45 -6.29 -18.02
CA TYR A 137 -0.77 -7.23 -19.09
C TYR A 137 -1.54 -6.56 -20.23
N MET A 138 -2.51 -5.71 -19.92
CA MET A 138 -3.27 -4.97 -20.93
C MET A 138 -2.38 -3.96 -21.66
N ASN A 139 -1.45 -3.31 -20.95
CA ASN A 139 -0.46 -2.45 -21.58
C ASN A 139 0.48 -3.23 -22.51
N ASP A 140 1.02 -4.36 -22.07
CA ASP A 140 1.87 -5.24 -22.89
C ASP A 140 1.13 -5.76 -24.14
N LEU A 141 -0.13 -6.16 -23.96
CA LEU A 141 -0.99 -6.60 -25.06
C LEU A 141 -1.24 -5.46 -26.04
N TYR A 142 -1.51 -4.25 -25.54
CA TYR A 142 -1.72 -3.06 -26.36
C TYR A 142 -0.46 -2.72 -27.18
N VAL A 143 0.71 -2.69 -26.54
CA VAL A 143 1.99 -2.46 -27.22
C VAL A 143 2.26 -3.56 -28.25
N SER A 144 1.99 -4.82 -27.93
CA SER A 144 2.14 -5.94 -28.86
C SER A 144 1.22 -5.82 -30.08
N MET A 145 -0.04 -5.40 -29.89
CA MET A 145 -0.99 -5.18 -30.99
C MET A 145 -0.55 -4.02 -31.88
N LYS A 146 -0.10 -2.91 -31.28
CA LYS A 146 0.42 -1.73 -32.00
C LYS A 146 1.67 -2.07 -32.84
N ASN A 147 2.51 -2.97 -32.34
CA ASN A 147 3.73 -3.41 -33.01
C ASN A 147 3.52 -4.53 -34.03
N THR A 148 2.28 -4.99 -34.23
CA THR A 148 1.97 -5.98 -35.27
C THR A 148 2.12 -5.33 -36.65
N PRO A 149 2.86 -5.92 -37.61
CA PRO A 149 3.23 -5.28 -38.87
C PRO A 149 2.04 -4.78 -39.70
N ASP A 150 0.89 -5.45 -39.63
CA ASP A 150 -0.33 -5.04 -40.34
C ASP A 150 -0.94 -3.76 -39.75
N VAL A 151 -0.94 -3.61 -38.42
CA VAL A 151 -1.45 -2.42 -37.73
C VAL A 151 -0.45 -1.27 -37.82
N ALA A 152 0.84 -1.56 -37.66
CA ALA A 152 1.90 -0.57 -37.82
C ALA A 152 1.92 0.00 -39.25
N SER A 153 1.75 -0.84 -40.27
CA SER A 153 1.70 -0.40 -41.67
C SER A 153 0.43 0.39 -41.99
N GLN A 154 -0.73 0.02 -41.44
CA GLN A 154 -1.97 0.81 -41.57
C GLN A 154 -1.87 2.16 -40.87
N THR A 155 -1.32 2.19 -39.65
CA THR A 155 -1.11 3.43 -38.88
C THR A 155 -0.13 4.35 -39.61
N PHE A 156 0.97 3.80 -40.11
CA PHE A 156 1.96 4.53 -40.91
C PHE A 156 1.37 5.05 -42.24
N ALA A 157 0.59 4.24 -42.94
CA ALA A 157 -0.10 4.64 -44.16
C ALA A 157 -1.10 5.77 -43.91
N SER A 158 -1.87 5.70 -42.81
CA SER A 158 -2.81 6.74 -42.42
C SER A 158 -2.14 8.05 -42.00
N ALA A 159 -0.92 7.99 -41.46
CA ALA A 159 -0.12 9.16 -41.10
C ALA A 159 0.54 9.85 -42.30
N LEU A 160 0.88 9.09 -43.35
CA LEU A 160 1.54 9.62 -44.56
C LEU A 160 0.60 10.35 -45.51
N ASP A 161 -0.65 9.90 -45.65
CA ASP A 161 -1.64 10.54 -46.52
C ASP A 161 -3.07 10.36 -45.98
N PRO A 162 -3.60 11.36 -45.26
CA PRO A 162 -4.98 11.34 -44.76
C PRO A 162 -6.03 11.28 -45.87
N SER A 163 -5.67 11.60 -47.12
CA SER A 163 -6.59 11.60 -48.26
C SER A 163 -6.71 10.25 -48.98
N LEU A 164 -5.76 9.33 -48.74
CA LEU A 164 -5.84 7.93 -49.20
C LEU A 164 -6.87 7.09 -48.42
N LEU A 165 -7.36 7.60 -47.28
CA LEU A 165 -8.50 7.08 -46.52
C LEU A 165 -9.86 7.45 -47.17
N GLY A 166 -9.90 7.50 -48.50
CA GLY A 166 -11.10 7.82 -49.27
C GLY A 166 -12.28 6.92 -48.86
N ASP A 167 -13.32 7.54 -48.30
CA ASP A 167 -14.69 7.04 -48.02
C ASP A 167 -14.87 5.66 -47.35
N MET A 168 -13.82 4.92 -47.02
CA MET A 168 -13.90 3.49 -46.70
C MET A 168 -13.58 3.12 -45.25
N ALA A 169 -13.14 4.05 -44.40
CA ALA A 169 -12.97 3.74 -42.97
C ALA A 169 -13.30 4.94 -42.08
N PRO A 170 -14.33 4.87 -41.23
CA PRO A 170 -14.55 5.91 -40.24
C PRO A 170 -13.37 5.91 -39.28
N VAL A 171 -12.70 7.06 -39.16
CA VAL A 171 -11.60 7.38 -38.24
C VAL A 171 -12.05 7.32 -36.75
N SER A 172 -13.17 6.66 -36.46
CA SER A 172 -13.86 6.61 -35.18
C SER A 172 -13.43 5.45 -34.26
N GLN A 173 -12.29 4.80 -34.53
CA GLN A 173 -11.82 3.66 -33.73
C GLN A 173 -10.47 3.88 -33.04
N LEU A 174 -9.98 5.12 -33.01
CA LEU A 174 -8.99 5.45 -31.99
C LEU A 174 -9.74 5.47 -30.64
N PRO A 175 -9.28 4.71 -29.64
CA PRO A 175 -9.94 4.70 -28.35
C PRO A 175 -9.95 6.12 -27.75
N VAL A 176 -11.02 6.48 -27.04
CA VAL A 176 -11.29 7.84 -26.53
C VAL A 176 -10.17 8.45 -25.68
N TRP A 177 -9.28 7.62 -25.13
CA TRP A 177 -8.12 8.06 -24.34
C TRP A 177 -6.90 8.47 -25.18
N TYR A 178 -6.93 8.25 -26.50
CA TYR A 178 -5.88 8.71 -27.41
C TYR A 178 -6.13 10.18 -27.77
N ASP A 179 -5.33 11.09 -27.21
CA ASP A 179 -5.40 12.53 -27.50
C ASP A 179 -4.31 12.97 -28.49
N PRO A 180 -4.63 13.10 -29.79
CA PRO A 180 -3.67 13.53 -30.81
C PRO A 180 -3.29 15.02 -30.71
N VAL A 181 -3.92 15.80 -29.82
CA VAL A 181 -3.78 17.26 -29.76
C VAL A 181 -2.65 17.70 -28.82
N HIS A 182 -2.19 16.81 -27.92
CA HIS A 182 -1.08 17.09 -26.99
C HIS A 182 0.32 16.65 -27.48
N SER A 183 0.43 15.97 -28.63
CA SER A 183 1.72 15.61 -29.24
C SER A 183 2.32 16.78 -30.03
N ALA A 184 2.88 17.78 -29.33
CA ALA A 184 3.46 18.96 -29.94
C ALA A 184 4.94 18.76 -30.36
N PHE A 185 5.18 18.09 -31.49
CA PHE A 185 6.29 18.22 -32.50
C PHE A 185 6.23 16.96 -33.38
N GLY A 186 6.27 17.01 -34.71
CA GLY A 186 7.21 17.76 -35.53
C GLY A 186 8.23 16.78 -36.16
N PRO A 187 8.57 16.93 -37.43
CA PRO A 187 7.87 16.26 -38.51
C PRO A 187 8.87 15.57 -39.46
N LEU A 188 9.06 14.25 -39.38
CA LEU A 188 9.05 13.40 -40.58
C LEU A 188 9.28 11.90 -40.33
N LEU A 189 10.03 11.44 -39.31
CA LEU A 189 10.20 9.97 -39.10
C LEU A 189 10.41 9.46 -37.65
N THR A 190 10.56 10.32 -36.65
CA THR A 190 10.00 10.05 -35.31
C THR A 190 8.49 10.27 -35.28
N THR A 191 7.97 10.70 -36.43
CA THR A 191 6.62 10.51 -36.96
C THR A 191 6.52 9.26 -37.87
N ALA A 192 7.44 8.29 -37.76
CA ALA A 192 7.35 6.97 -38.40
C ALA A 192 7.35 5.80 -37.41
N LEU A 193 6.85 6.06 -36.20
CA LEU A 193 6.62 5.16 -35.05
C LEU A 193 7.64 5.36 -33.91
N PRO A 194 7.50 6.43 -33.10
CA PRO A 194 7.87 6.29 -31.71
C PRO A 194 6.79 5.38 -31.12
N VAL A 195 7.16 4.13 -30.85
CA VAL A 195 6.36 3.36 -29.90
C VAL A 195 6.40 4.19 -28.63
N GLU A 196 5.35 4.97 -28.36
CA GLU A 196 5.04 5.49 -27.04
C GLU A 196 4.92 4.27 -26.14
N HIS A 197 6.08 3.78 -25.71
CA HIS A 197 6.14 2.85 -24.60
C HIS A 197 5.61 3.65 -23.44
N ILE A 198 4.48 3.20 -22.90
CA ILE A 198 4.02 3.66 -21.60
C ILE A 198 5.18 3.38 -20.63
N VAL A 199 5.91 4.43 -20.26
CA VAL A 199 7.04 4.34 -19.35
C VAL A 199 6.49 4.54 -17.95
N TYR A 200 6.52 3.49 -17.15
CA TYR A 200 6.28 3.57 -15.72
C TYR A 200 7.57 3.95 -15.00
N ALA A 201 7.45 4.54 -13.81
CA ALA A 201 8.59 4.71 -12.91
C ALA A 201 9.23 3.34 -12.57
N PRO A 202 10.57 3.23 -12.42
CA PRO A 202 11.27 1.96 -12.22
C PRO A 202 10.74 1.09 -11.09
N ALA A 203 10.28 1.69 -9.98
CA ALA A 203 9.69 0.93 -8.87
C ALA A 203 8.35 0.26 -9.20
N ILE A 204 7.65 0.74 -10.22
CA ILE A 204 6.36 0.23 -10.69
C ILE A 204 6.41 -0.22 -12.16
N ALA A 205 7.60 -0.43 -12.71
CA ALA A 205 7.77 -0.79 -14.13
C ALA A 205 7.47 -2.25 -14.47
N SER A 206 7.29 -3.12 -13.48
CA SER A 206 6.88 -4.50 -13.71
C SER A 206 5.69 -4.85 -12.84
N ALA A 207 4.79 -5.69 -13.35
CA ALA A 207 3.57 -6.12 -12.67
C ALA A 207 3.82 -6.66 -11.25
N GLY A 208 4.90 -7.44 -11.10
CA GLY A 208 5.27 -8.02 -9.81
C GLY A 208 5.76 -6.97 -8.80
N LEU A 209 6.61 -6.04 -9.25
CA LEU A 209 7.11 -4.97 -8.38
C LEU A 209 5.99 -3.98 -8.03
N SER A 210 5.19 -3.57 -9.02
CA SER A 210 4.07 -2.66 -8.82
C SER A 210 3.05 -3.23 -7.84
N ALA A 211 2.73 -4.52 -7.94
CA ALA A 211 1.88 -5.23 -6.99
C ALA A 211 2.44 -5.21 -5.56
N VAL A 212 3.73 -5.55 -5.40
CA VAL A 212 4.37 -5.61 -4.06
C VAL A 212 4.47 -4.23 -3.44
N VAL A 213 4.90 -3.22 -4.20
CA VAL A 213 5.07 -1.85 -3.70
C VAL A 213 3.70 -1.26 -3.34
N MET A 214 2.70 -1.38 -4.21
CA MET A 214 1.36 -0.87 -3.94
C MET A 214 0.70 -1.58 -2.76
N THR A 215 0.79 -2.91 -2.69
CA THR A 215 0.28 -3.67 -1.55
C THR A 215 0.99 -3.29 -0.25
N SER A 216 2.31 -3.10 -0.27
CA SER A 216 3.06 -2.69 0.92
C SER A 216 2.64 -1.30 1.40
N CYS A 217 2.50 -0.33 0.48
CA CYS A 217 2.00 1.00 0.80
C CYS A 217 0.57 0.96 1.37
N TRP A 218 -0.29 0.13 0.79
CA TRP A 218 -1.66 -0.10 1.26
C TRP A 218 -1.69 -0.71 2.66
N LEU A 219 -0.91 -1.77 2.92
CA LEU A 219 -0.87 -2.46 4.21
C LEU A 219 -0.34 -1.56 5.33
N ILE A 220 0.73 -0.80 5.07
CA ILE A 220 1.29 0.16 6.03
C ILE A 220 0.24 1.24 6.32
N SER A 221 -0.36 1.82 5.28
CA SER A 221 -1.37 2.86 5.44
C SER A 221 -2.62 2.37 6.14
N GLY A 222 -3.07 1.15 5.83
CA GLY A 222 -4.24 0.51 6.41
C GLY A 222 -4.02 0.12 7.87
N TYR A 223 -2.79 -0.24 8.24
CA TYR A 223 -2.43 -0.45 9.64
C TYR A 223 -2.58 0.84 10.46
N PHE A 224 -2.02 1.96 9.99
CA PHE A 224 -2.09 3.24 10.71
C PHE A 224 -3.50 3.88 10.72
N ASN A 225 -4.32 3.62 9.70
CA ASN A 225 -5.71 4.08 9.64
C ASN A 225 -6.71 3.06 10.21
N GLU A 226 -6.23 1.92 10.72
CA GLU A 226 -7.04 0.81 11.21
C GLU A 226 -8.11 0.33 10.20
N ALA A 227 -7.78 0.33 8.91
CA ALA A 227 -8.67 -0.05 7.81
C ALA A 227 -9.08 -1.54 7.84
N PHE A 228 -8.43 -2.32 8.70
CA PHE A 228 -8.62 -3.76 8.89
C PHE A 228 -9.18 -4.12 10.28
N SER A 229 -9.62 -3.13 11.07
CA SER A 229 -10.36 -3.42 12.30
C SER A 229 -11.82 -3.70 11.98
N PHE A 230 -12.43 -4.66 12.68
CA PHE A 230 -13.82 -5.05 12.48
C PHE A 230 -14.78 -3.86 12.58
N ARG A 231 -14.45 -2.89 13.45
CA ARG A 231 -15.24 -1.66 13.64
C ARG A 231 -15.27 -0.72 12.44
N ASN A 232 -14.29 -0.82 11.55
CA ASN A 232 -14.15 -0.01 10.33
C ASN A 232 -14.48 -0.81 9.07
N THR A 233 -14.83 -2.10 9.21
CA THR A 233 -15.25 -2.99 8.14
C THR A 233 -16.69 -3.45 8.41
N LEU A 234 -16.90 -4.72 8.75
CA LEU A 234 -18.20 -5.36 8.91
C LEU A 234 -19.07 -4.76 10.01
N GLY A 235 -18.46 -4.13 11.01
CA GLY A 235 -19.14 -3.52 12.16
C GLY A 235 -19.64 -2.09 11.93
N CYS A 236 -19.41 -1.50 10.76
CA CYS A 236 -19.86 -0.14 10.43
C CYS A 236 -20.77 -0.09 9.21
N THR A 237 -21.31 1.11 8.94
CA THR A 237 -22.09 1.35 7.72
C THR A 237 -21.17 1.38 6.51
N THR A 238 -21.66 0.97 5.34
CA THR A 238 -20.87 0.95 4.09
C THR A 238 -20.22 2.29 3.79
N ILE A 239 -20.92 3.41 4.02
CA ILE A 239 -20.38 4.76 3.80
C ILE A 239 -19.16 5.03 4.69
N HIS A 240 -19.21 4.59 5.96
CA HIS A 240 -18.08 4.76 6.88
C HIS A 240 -16.87 3.94 6.43
N ALA A 241 -17.08 2.67 6.05
CA ALA A 241 -16.02 1.82 5.52
C ALA A 241 -15.36 2.42 4.27
N LEU A 242 -16.15 2.98 3.35
CA LEU A 242 -15.63 3.65 2.16
C LEU A 242 -14.83 4.92 2.50
N PHE A 243 -15.25 5.68 3.50
CA PHE A 243 -14.50 6.86 3.95
C PHE A 243 -13.13 6.49 4.55
N VAL A 244 -13.09 5.42 5.36
CA VAL A 244 -11.83 4.88 5.90
C VAL A 244 -10.93 4.37 4.76
N THR A 245 -11.52 3.74 3.74
CA THR A 245 -10.82 3.27 2.54
C THR A 245 -10.19 4.45 1.79
N LEU A 246 -10.94 5.54 1.55
CA LEU A 246 -10.43 6.76 0.90
C LEU A 246 -9.28 7.38 1.69
N ARG A 247 -9.42 7.53 3.01
CA ARG A 247 -8.36 8.08 3.87
C ARG A 247 -7.09 7.22 3.82
N THR A 248 -7.26 5.90 3.80
CA THR A 248 -6.16 4.94 3.69
C THR A 248 -5.47 5.04 2.33
N TRP A 249 -6.25 5.16 1.26
CA TRP A 249 -5.77 5.29 -0.10
C TRP A 249 -4.95 6.58 -0.29
N ILE A 250 -5.41 7.73 0.23
CA ILE A 250 -4.65 8.99 0.15
C ILE A 250 -3.24 8.84 0.73
N LEU A 251 -3.11 8.17 1.89
CA LEU A 251 -1.81 7.93 2.51
C LEU A 251 -0.97 6.93 1.71
N ALA A 252 -1.58 5.87 1.18
CA ALA A 252 -0.91 4.88 0.34
C ALA A 252 -0.39 5.50 -0.97
N THR A 253 -1.21 6.33 -1.63
CA THR A 253 -0.85 7.10 -2.82
C THR A 253 0.32 8.03 -2.56
N PHE A 254 0.30 8.75 -1.43
CA PHE A 254 1.44 9.59 -1.06
C PHE A 254 2.74 8.78 -0.91
N MET A 255 2.69 7.63 -0.23
CA MET A 255 3.86 6.74 -0.10
C MET A 255 4.32 6.21 -1.47
N LEU A 256 3.38 5.81 -2.33
CA LEU A 256 3.66 5.25 -3.65
C LEU A 256 4.30 6.29 -4.58
N VAL A 257 3.83 7.54 -4.57
CA VAL A 257 4.44 8.65 -5.31
C VAL A 257 5.86 8.91 -4.83
N VAL A 258 6.11 8.90 -3.51
CA VAL A 258 7.47 9.05 -2.96
C VAL A 258 8.39 7.93 -3.44
N VAL A 259 7.90 6.69 -3.49
CA VAL A 259 8.67 5.54 -3.99
C VAL A 259 8.92 5.66 -5.50
N ALA A 260 7.92 6.04 -6.29
CA ALA A 260 8.04 6.22 -7.74
C ALA A 260 9.09 7.30 -8.08
N VAL A 261 8.92 8.51 -7.54
CA VAL A 261 9.85 9.63 -7.75
C VAL A 261 11.24 9.32 -7.20
N GLY A 262 11.30 8.64 -6.04
CA GLY A 262 12.57 8.19 -5.45
C GLY A 262 13.31 7.19 -6.35
N SER A 263 12.58 6.29 -7.02
CA SER A 263 13.15 5.32 -7.94
C SER A 263 13.67 5.95 -9.23
N ASP A 264 12.94 6.92 -9.78
CA ASP A 264 13.41 7.71 -10.94
C ASP A 264 14.67 8.50 -10.60
N THR A 265 14.69 9.15 -9.43
CA THR A 265 15.85 9.94 -8.98
C THR A 265 17.06 9.04 -8.78
N ALA A 266 16.87 7.86 -8.17
CA ALA A 266 17.94 6.89 -7.95
C ALA A 266 18.52 6.37 -9.27
N MET A 267 17.66 6.05 -10.25
CA MET A 267 18.09 5.62 -11.58
C MET A 267 18.76 6.76 -12.36
N GLY A 268 18.23 7.98 -12.30
CA GLY A 268 18.83 9.14 -12.96
C GLY A 268 20.23 9.48 -12.45
N ILE A 269 20.52 9.24 -11.17
CA ILE A 269 21.89 9.37 -10.62
C ILE A 269 22.80 8.29 -11.22
N LEU A 270 22.33 7.04 -11.33
CA LEU A 270 23.08 5.94 -11.94
C LEU A 270 23.33 6.17 -13.44
N ASP A 271 22.35 6.75 -14.13
CA ASP A 271 22.35 6.99 -15.58
C ASP A 271 22.93 8.35 -16.00
N SER A 272 23.40 9.16 -15.04
CA SER A 272 23.99 10.50 -15.26
C SER A 272 25.26 10.53 -16.15
N VAL A 273 25.65 9.39 -16.73
CA VAL A 273 26.63 9.27 -17.81
C VAL A 273 26.00 9.51 -19.20
N GLY A 274 24.67 9.43 -19.36
CA GLY A 274 24.01 9.35 -20.68
C GLY A 274 23.00 10.44 -21.03
N SER A 275 22.06 10.80 -20.15
CA SER A 275 21.05 11.85 -20.40
C SER A 275 20.28 12.16 -19.13
N PRO A 276 19.97 13.44 -18.82
CA PRO A 276 19.10 13.78 -17.70
C PRO A 276 17.65 13.45 -18.07
N SER A 277 17.18 12.24 -17.73
CA SER A 277 15.73 12.05 -17.63
C SER A 277 15.26 12.91 -16.46
N ILE A 278 14.47 13.93 -16.75
CA ILE A 278 13.83 14.74 -15.72
C ILE A 278 12.74 13.84 -15.14
N GLY A 279 13.12 13.11 -14.09
CA GLY A 279 12.28 12.17 -13.35
C GLY A 279 11.00 12.85 -12.89
N GLY A 280 9.88 12.31 -13.32
CA GLY A 280 8.56 12.82 -13.06
C GLY A 280 7.55 11.69 -13.18
N LEU A 281 6.52 11.76 -12.34
CA LEU A 281 5.38 10.85 -12.39
C LEU A 281 4.78 10.91 -13.79
N THR A 282 4.77 9.79 -14.51
CA THR A 282 4.18 9.76 -15.86
C THR A 282 2.66 9.75 -15.75
N GLN A 283 1.98 10.05 -16.86
CA GLN A 283 0.53 9.93 -16.90
C GLN A 283 0.07 8.50 -16.56
N ALA A 284 0.79 7.49 -17.05
CA ALA A 284 0.47 6.09 -16.77
C ALA A 284 0.66 5.73 -15.29
N ASP A 285 1.68 6.28 -14.63
CA ASP A 285 1.85 6.11 -13.18
C ASP A 285 0.65 6.70 -12.42
N ALA A 286 0.20 7.90 -12.83
CA ALA A 286 -0.96 8.54 -12.22
C ALA A 286 -2.23 7.71 -12.44
N ASP A 287 -2.52 7.32 -13.68
CA ASP A 287 -3.70 6.51 -14.03
C ASP A 287 -3.69 5.18 -13.25
N TYR A 288 -2.55 4.50 -13.19
CA TYR A 288 -2.36 3.27 -12.39
C TYR A 288 -2.70 3.48 -10.89
N ILE A 289 -2.21 4.58 -10.30
CA ILE A 289 -2.45 4.90 -8.90
C ILE A 289 -3.92 5.24 -8.65
N PHE A 290 -4.54 6.04 -9.52
CA PHE A 290 -5.94 6.44 -9.37
C PHE A 290 -6.91 5.28 -9.61
N ASP A 291 -6.67 4.44 -10.61
CA ASP A 291 -7.53 3.30 -10.91
C ASP A 291 -7.48 2.24 -9.81
N SER A 292 -6.35 2.09 -9.11
CA SER A 292 -6.26 1.22 -7.92
C SER A 292 -7.28 1.58 -6.83
N PHE A 293 -7.64 2.88 -6.70
CA PHE A 293 -8.68 3.33 -5.77
C PHE A 293 -10.03 2.74 -6.13
N SER A 294 -10.38 2.77 -7.42
CA SER A 294 -11.66 2.28 -7.91
C SER A 294 -11.83 0.79 -7.59
N VAL A 295 -10.76 0.00 -7.78
CA VAL A 295 -10.73 -1.44 -7.46
C VAL A 295 -10.97 -1.67 -5.97
N LEU A 296 -10.27 -0.93 -5.11
CA LEU A 296 -10.44 -1.03 -3.66
C LEU A 296 -11.83 -0.60 -3.21
N VAL A 297 -12.37 0.49 -3.75
CA VAL A 297 -13.72 0.97 -3.44
C VAL A 297 -14.77 -0.05 -3.85
N VAL A 298 -14.67 -0.59 -5.07
CA VAL A 298 -15.61 -1.62 -5.57
C VAL A 298 -15.53 -2.87 -4.70
N TRP A 299 -14.32 -3.36 -4.40
CA TRP A 299 -14.12 -4.51 -3.52
C TRP A 299 -14.72 -4.27 -2.14
N ARG A 300 -14.36 -3.17 -1.47
CA ARG A 300 -14.87 -2.82 -0.12
C ARG A 300 -16.37 -2.57 -0.11
N PHE A 301 -16.93 -2.01 -1.17
CA PHE A 301 -18.36 -1.82 -1.34
C PHE A 301 -19.08 -3.17 -1.42
N ILE A 302 -18.67 -4.05 -2.35
CA ILE A 302 -19.25 -5.38 -2.52
C ILE A 302 -19.15 -6.16 -1.20
N PHE A 303 -17.98 -6.15 -0.58
CA PHE A 303 -17.71 -6.86 0.65
C PHE A 303 -18.65 -6.42 1.80
N ASN A 304 -18.70 -5.12 2.08
CA ASN A 304 -19.57 -4.59 3.14
C ASN A 304 -21.05 -4.74 2.80
N SER A 305 -21.43 -4.67 1.52
CA SER A 305 -22.84 -4.82 1.11
C SER A 305 -23.33 -6.27 1.28
N MET A 306 -22.46 -7.26 1.09
CA MET A 306 -22.80 -8.67 1.23
C MET A 306 -22.76 -9.17 2.68
N LEU A 307 -21.80 -8.69 3.47
CA LEU A 307 -21.49 -9.27 4.80
C LEU A 307 -21.62 -8.29 5.96
N GLY A 308 -21.79 -6.99 5.70
CA GLY A 308 -21.85 -5.95 6.72
C GLY A 308 -23.08 -6.09 7.63
N TYR A 309 -22.85 -5.96 8.94
CA TYR A 309 -23.90 -5.98 9.96
C TYR A 309 -24.37 -4.57 10.35
N GLY A 310 -23.64 -3.53 9.94
CA GLY A 310 -23.99 -2.13 10.17
C GLY A 310 -25.14 -1.70 9.25
N LYS A 311 -26.38 -1.86 9.73
CA LYS A 311 -27.55 -1.17 9.15
C LYS A 311 -27.57 0.30 9.56
#